data_AF-A0A4R6M9Y2-F1
#
_entry.id   AF-A0A4R6M9Y2-F1
#
_cell.length_a   1.000
_cell.length_b   1.000
_cell.length_c   1.000
_cell.angle_alpha   90.00
_cell.angle_beta   90.00
_cell.angle_gamma   90.00
#
_symmetry.space_group_name_H-M   'P 1'
#
loop_
_entity.id
_entity.type
_entity.pdbx_description
1 polymer ?
#
loop_
_entity_poly.entity_id
_entity_poly.type
_entity_poly.pdbx_seq_one_letter_code
_entity_poly.pdbx_strand_id
1 'polypeptide(L)'
;MILTGSIIVLLLVSVFTLIEFSKRSVVRANFLDNFDQVENNATQHVATLRVGTLRIGRTTVVAFSIMFTILASTVLYKKLGYQADVSFVEALQTGELDTNQSTEYLIYRTKRYNHYSDWFYLAEHYFATAQYGLAISTYRTALERSPTDGDVKDRVQILNGYAQAAYMFSERQITNDLVDIVEQILILDPKNSSALGFTGIIAYEAGEIFTAFSKWAYALRFSSLGQERLTLLKTINQAQKVTQANKMPHDDSSVQMLDTTHIVYLNLAIPEDVALTQDTVFLVYAKVDELPYPISIQKVPLHDAQGTIILTNMDYMIEGKTLADFSNVDIFVRMSTKHDQKASSGRIVGELLNISTQAQKKFRVNVVL
;
A
#
# COMPACT_ATOMS: atom_id res chain seq x y z
N MET A 1 15.66 3.43 22.24
CA MET A 1 16.89 4.11 22.71
C MET A 1 17.27 3.86 24.19
N ILE A 2 16.58 2.96 24.91
CA ILE A 2 16.85 2.70 26.35
C ILE A 2 17.76 1.48 26.57
N LEU A 3 17.82 0.53 25.62
CA LEU A 3 18.61 -0.70 25.75
C LEU A 3 20.14 -0.48 25.68
N THR A 4 20.60 0.61 25.06
CA THR A 4 22.03 0.93 24.94
C THR A 4 22.61 1.48 26.24
N GLY A 5 21.81 2.18 27.05
CA GLY A 5 22.23 2.73 28.34
C GLY A 5 22.52 1.65 29.38
N SER A 6 21.68 0.62 29.48
CA SER A 6 21.86 -0.46 30.47
C SER A 6 23.11 -1.30 30.21
N ILE A 7 23.49 -1.51 28.95
CA ILE A 7 24.70 -2.27 28.59
C ILE A 7 25.95 -1.46 28.94
N ILE A 8 25.93 -0.14 28.72
CA ILE A 8 27.04 0.75 29.09
C ILE A 8 27.21 0.82 30.62
N VAL A 9 26.10 0.87 31.36
CA VAL A 9 26.13 0.87 32.84
C VAL A 9 26.65 -0.47 33.38
N LEU A 10 26.24 -1.60 32.82
CA LEU A 10 26.77 -2.92 33.20
C LEU A 10 28.26 -3.06 32.89
N LEU A 11 28.72 -2.55 31.75
CA LEU A 11 30.15 -2.54 31.42
C LEU A 11 30.95 -1.64 32.38
N LEU A 12 30.44 -0.44 32.71
CA LEU A 12 31.09 0.47 33.65
C LEU A 12 31.16 -0.10 35.08
N VAL A 13 30.09 -0.76 35.55
CA VAL A 13 30.06 -1.42 36.86
C VAL A 13 31.04 -2.60 36.90
N SER A 14 31.20 -3.35 35.79
CA SER A 14 32.18 -4.44 35.70
C SER A 14 33.63 -3.95 35.72
N VAL A 15 33.91 -2.80 35.08
CA VAL A 15 35.25 -2.19 35.08
C VAL A 15 35.58 -1.63 36.46
N PHE A 16 34.61 -0.98 37.12
CA PHE A 16 34.80 -0.41 38.45
C PHE A 16 35.05 -1.48 39.53
N THR A 17 34.28 -2.58 39.48
CA THR A 17 34.49 -3.73 40.39
C THR A 17 35.84 -4.42 40.16
N LEU A 18 36.35 -4.43 38.92
CA LEU A 18 37.69 -4.95 38.61
C LEU A 18 38.82 -4.05 39.15
N ILE A 19 38.63 -2.73 39.13
CA ILE A 19 39.58 -1.75 39.70
C ILE A 19 39.61 -1.84 41.23
N GLU A 20 38.45 -1.97 41.89
CA GLU A 20 38.37 -2.17 43.34
C GLU A 20 38.99 -3.51 43.79
N PHE A 21 38.73 -4.58 43.05
CA PHE A 21 39.34 -5.88 43.31
C PHE A 21 40.87 -5.87 43.13
N SER A 22 41.36 -5.10 42.15
CA SER A 22 42.80 -4.85 41.97
C SER A 22 43.40 -4.14 43.19
N LYS A 23 42.76 -3.07 43.68
CA LYS A 23 43.22 -2.31 44.86
C LYS A 23 43.21 -3.16 46.14
N ARG A 24 42.16 -3.94 46.40
CA ARG A 24 42.11 -4.86 47.57
C ARG A 24 43.19 -5.94 47.55
N SER A 25 43.66 -6.37 46.38
CA SER A 25 44.76 -7.34 46.28
C SER A 25 46.13 -6.76 46.63
N VAL A 26 46.31 -5.44 46.52
CA VAL A 26 47.55 -4.74 46.88
C VAL A 26 47.60 -4.42 48.38
N VAL A 27 46.45 -4.24 49.03
CA VAL A 27 46.37 -3.93 50.48
C VAL A 27 46.63 -5.16 51.36
N ARG A 28 46.59 -6.39 50.82
CA ARG A 28 46.91 -7.62 51.57
C ARG A 28 48.39 -7.99 51.58
N ALA A 29 49.27 -7.17 50.98
CA ALA A 29 50.71 -7.40 50.92
C ALA A 29 51.53 -6.55 51.92
N ASN A 30 50.91 -5.65 52.71
CA ASN A 30 51.59 -4.80 53.70
C ASN A 30 51.09 -5.01 55.13
N PHE A 31 50.64 -6.22 55.50
CA PHE A 31 50.13 -6.52 56.85
C PHE A 31 50.74 -7.80 57.45
N LEU A 32 52.05 -8.00 57.28
CA LEU A 32 52.84 -8.97 58.06
C LEU A 32 54.27 -8.45 58.23
N ASP A 33 54.43 -7.18 58.62
CA ASP A 33 55.72 -6.57 58.94
C ASP A 33 55.65 -5.95 60.35
N ASN A 34 55.43 -6.81 61.33
CA ASN A 34 55.78 -6.64 62.75
C ASN A 34 55.29 -7.88 63.50
N PHE A 35 56.19 -8.81 63.81
CA PHE A 35 56.34 -9.43 65.14
C PHE A 35 57.47 -10.47 65.09
N ASP A 36 58.47 -10.19 65.91
CA ASP A 36 59.47 -11.05 66.53
C ASP A 36 60.61 -11.66 65.69
N GLN A 37 61.75 -10.94 65.81
CA GLN A 37 63.05 -11.54 66.03
C GLN A 37 62.95 -12.72 67.03
N VAL A 38 63.44 -13.90 66.65
CA VAL A 38 64.55 -14.63 67.30
C VAL A 38 64.77 -15.97 66.57
N GLU A 39 66.04 -16.24 66.30
CA GLU A 39 66.68 -17.50 65.88
C GLU A 39 66.70 -17.95 64.40
N ASN A 40 67.88 -17.66 63.82
CA ASN A 40 68.81 -18.60 63.19
C ASN A 40 68.72 -18.84 61.67
N ASN A 41 69.52 -18.02 60.98
CA ASN A 41 70.54 -18.40 60.00
C ASN A 41 70.46 -19.82 59.42
N ALA A 42 69.84 -19.94 58.25
CA ALA A 42 70.39 -20.72 57.14
C ALA A 42 69.63 -20.37 55.86
N THR A 43 70.36 -20.33 54.74
CA THR A 43 69.85 -20.28 53.36
C THR A 43 69.24 -18.96 52.88
N GLN A 44 70.11 -17.95 52.77
CA GLN A 44 70.18 -17.20 51.52
C GLN A 44 70.47 -18.17 50.36
N HIS A 45 69.87 -17.88 49.20
CA HIS A 45 69.86 -18.67 47.94
C HIS A 45 68.71 -19.66 47.76
N VAL A 46 67.51 -19.16 47.45
CA VAL A 46 66.83 -19.59 46.22
C VAL A 46 66.17 -18.38 45.59
N ALA A 47 66.64 -18.04 44.40
CA ALA A 47 66.19 -16.94 43.58
C ALA A 47 64.69 -17.04 43.27
N THR A 48 64.04 -15.89 43.43
CA THR A 48 62.88 -15.39 42.68
C THR A 48 62.63 -16.15 41.36
N LEU A 49 61.68 -17.09 41.39
CA LEU A 49 61.10 -17.67 40.17
C LEU A 49 59.61 -17.37 40.10
N ARG A 50 59.31 -16.36 39.28
CA ARG A 50 58.23 -16.40 38.27
C ARG A 50 56.79 -16.46 38.79
N VAL A 51 56.27 -15.32 39.25
CA VAL A 51 54.82 -15.05 39.26
C VAL A 51 54.55 -13.73 38.53
N GLY A 52 54.84 -13.68 37.23
CA GLY A 52 54.69 -12.46 36.42
C GLY A 52 53.91 -12.60 35.12
N THR A 53 53.52 -13.81 34.72
CA THR A 53 53.02 -14.07 33.35
C THR A 53 51.56 -14.48 33.23
N LEU A 54 50.80 -14.63 34.33
CA LEU A 54 49.39 -15.07 34.26
C LEU A 54 48.33 -13.95 34.26
N ARG A 55 48.66 -12.71 34.68
CA ARG A 55 47.67 -11.61 34.72
C ARG A 55 47.39 -11.00 33.34
N ILE A 56 48.41 -10.89 32.49
CA ILE A 56 48.30 -10.36 31.12
C ILE A 56 47.43 -11.28 30.25
N GLY A 57 47.50 -12.60 30.45
CA GLY A 57 46.64 -13.57 29.74
C GLY A 57 45.15 -13.47 30.10
N ARG A 58 44.80 -13.08 31.34
CA ARG A 58 43.39 -12.97 31.75
C ARG A 58 42.73 -11.71 31.21
N THR A 59 43.43 -10.57 31.21
CA THR A 59 42.89 -9.32 30.68
C THR A 59 42.77 -9.34 29.16
N THR A 60 43.71 -9.98 28.45
CA THR A 60 43.60 -10.17 27.00
C THR A 60 42.46 -11.10 26.64
N VAL A 61 42.28 -12.23 27.34
CA VAL A 61 41.16 -13.15 27.11
C VAL A 61 39.82 -12.44 27.33
N VAL A 62 39.66 -11.65 28.40
CA VAL A 62 38.42 -10.89 28.65
C VAL A 62 38.18 -9.85 27.55
N ALA A 63 39.22 -9.12 27.12
CA ALA A 63 39.10 -8.14 26.04
C ALA A 63 38.70 -8.81 24.71
N PHE A 64 39.31 -9.95 24.37
CA PHE A 64 38.95 -10.73 23.19
C PHE A 64 37.52 -11.29 23.28
N SER A 65 37.08 -11.77 24.45
CA SER A 65 35.71 -12.23 24.64
C SER A 65 34.69 -11.10 24.44
N ILE A 66 34.94 -9.91 24.99
CA ILE A 66 34.05 -8.74 24.79
C ILE A 66 34.02 -8.34 23.30
N MET A 67 35.19 -8.23 22.66
CA MET A 67 35.29 -7.90 21.24
C MET A 67 34.55 -8.93 20.39
N PHE A 68 34.73 -10.22 20.68
CA PHE A 68 34.03 -11.31 20.02
C PHE A 68 32.52 -11.24 20.24
N THR A 69 32.05 -10.97 21.46
CA THR A 69 30.62 -10.81 21.75
C THR A 69 30.02 -9.64 20.96
N ILE A 70 30.71 -8.49 20.88
CA ILE A 70 30.23 -7.35 20.10
C ILE A 70 30.17 -7.70 18.62
N LEU A 71 31.26 -8.24 18.05
CA LEU A 71 31.29 -8.61 16.64
C LEU A 71 30.24 -9.68 16.30
N ALA A 72 30.16 -10.73 17.11
CA ALA A 72 29.21 -11.82 16.93
C ALA A 72 27.77 -11.29 17.05
N SER A 73 27.50 -10.40 18.02
CA SER A 73 26.19 -9.78 18.17
C SER A 73 25.83 -8.90 16.99
N THR A 74 26.78 -8.10 16.44
CA THR A 74 26.52 -7.27 15.26
C THR A 74 26.26 -8.13 14.02
N VAL A 75 27.04 -9.18 13.79
CA VAL A 75 26.82 -10.11 12.68
C VAL A 75 25.49 -10.85 12.83
N LEU A 76 25.17 -11.30 14.05
CA LEU A 76 23.91 -11.98 14.34
C LEU A 76 22.72 -11.05 14.14
N TYR A 77 22.81 -9.79 14.59
CA TYR A 77 21.78 -8.78 14.35
C TYR A 77 21.62 -8.44 12.87
N LYS A 78 22.72 -8.35 12.11
CA LYS A 78 22.65 -8.17 10.65
C LYS A 78 21.97 -9.33 9.94
N LYS A 79 22.15 -10.56 10.44
CA LYS A 79 21.60 -11.78 9.80
C LYS A 79 20.15 -12.08 10.22
N LEU A 80 19.83 -11.91 11.50
CA LEU A 80 18.52 -12.27 12.06
C LEU A 80 17.61 -11.07 12.32
N GLY A 81 18.22 -9.92 12.60
CA GLY A 81 17.53 -8.68 12.93
C GLY A 81 16.86 -8.03 11.73
N TYR A 82 16.08 -6.99 12.04
CA TYR A 82 15.24 -6.26 11.10
C TYR A 82 15.91 -4.96 10.66
N GLN A 83 17.23 -4.98 10.44
CA GLN A 83 17.97 -3.75 10.09
C GLN A 83 17.41 -3.09 8.83
N ALA A 84 17.09 -3.88 7.80
CA ALA A 84 16.53 -3.38 6.55
C ALA A 84 15.14 -2.75 6.75
N ASP A 85 14.29 -3.35 7.59
CA ASP A 85 12.97 -2.78 7.93
C ASP A 85 13.10 -1.47 8.71
N VAL A 86 14.02 -1.40 9.68
CA VAL A 86 14.27 -0.18 10.45
C VAL A 86 14.78 0.94 9.56
N SER A 87 15.78 0.67 8.70
CA SER A 87 16.32 1.68 7.80
C SER A 87 15.29 2.15 6.77
N PHE A 88 14.41 1.27 6.30
CA PHE A 88 13.34 1.63 5.38
C PHE A 88 12.29 2.52 6.06
N VAL A 89 11.85 2.17 7.27
CA VAL A 89 10.89 2.98 8.03
C VAL A 89 11.48 4.35 8.38
N GLU A 90 12.76 4.40 8.75
CA GLU A 90 13.46 5.67 9.02
C GLU A 90 13.51 6.55 7.75
N ALA A 91 13.92 5.99 6.60
CA ALA A 91 13.94 6.70 5.33
C ALA A 91 12.54 7.18 4.89
N LEU A 92 11.50 6.38 5.16
CA LEU A 92 10.11 6.76 4.88
C LEU A 92 9.66 7.94 5.77
N GLN A 93 10.09 7.98 7.03
CA GLN A 93 9.76 9.07 7.97
C GLN A 93 10.53 10.35 7.67
N THR A 94 11.78 10.27 7.24
CA THR A 94 12.59 11.44 6.88
C THR A 94 12.28 11.98 5.48
N GLY A 95 11.51 11.24 4.68
CA GLY A 95 11.16 11.61 3.31
C GLY A 95 12.33 11.43 2.32
N GLU A 96 13.37 10.68 2.71
CA GLU A 96 14.59 10.46 1.92
C GLU A 96 14.53 9.20 1.04
N LEU A 97 13.33 8.65 0.82
CA LEU A 97 13.16 7.37 0.15
C LEU A 97 13.44 7.45 -1.36
N ASP A 98 14.53 6.83 -1.81
CA ASP A 98 14.81 6.65 -3.23
C ASP A 98 14.05 5.43 -3.83
N THR A 99 13.83 5.47 -5.14
CA THR A 99 13.24 4.37 -5.92
C THR A 99 14.07 3.09 -5.81
N ASN A 100 15.41 3.19 -5.83
CA ASN A 100 16.26 2.00 -5.69
C ASN A 100 16.17 1.39 -4.30
N GLN A 101 16.19 2.23 -3.25
CA GLN A 101 16.04 1.78 -1.87
C GLN A 101 14.69 1.07 -1.65
N SER A 102 13.61 1.60 -2.24
CA SER A 102 12.29 0.96 -2.23
C SER A 102 12.31 -0.40 -2.91
N THR A 103 12.94 -0.49 -4.09
CA THR A 103 13.09 -1.75 -4.84
C THR A 103 13.86 -2.78 -4.03
N GLU A 104 15.03 -2.41 -3.49
CA GLU A 104 15.87 -3.30 -2.69
C GLU A 104 15.14 -3.81 -1.44
N TYR A 105 14.40 -2.94 -0.76
CA TYR A 105 13.61 -3.33 0.41
C TYR A 105 12.49 -4.30 0.05
N LEU A 106 11.74 -4.06 -1.03
CA LEU A 106 10.69 -4.96 -1.49
C LEU A 106 11.27 -6.33 -1.90
N ILE A 107 12.42 -6.38 -2.58
CA ILE A 107 13.14 -7.63 -2.88
C ILE A 107 13.62 -8.34 -1.59
N TYR A 108 14.06 -7.58 -0.58
CA TYR A 108 14.41 -8.17 0.71
C TYR A 108 13.20 -8.84 1.36
N ARG A 109 12.04 -8.20 1.34
CA ARG A 109 10.79 -8.75 1.90
C ARG A 109 10.36 -10.03 1.21
N THR A 110 10.42 -10.10 -0.13
CA THR A 110 10.06 -11.32 -0.86
C THR A 110 10.96 -12.50 -0.50
N LYS A 111 12.25 -12.26 -0.22
CA LYS A 111 13.19 -13.31 0.20
C LYS A 111 13.01 -13.71 1.67
N ARG A 112 12.70 -12.76 2.55
CA ARG A 112 12.60 -12.98 3.99
C ARG A 112 11.27 -13.60 4.42
N TYR A 113 10.16 -13.00 4.02
CA TYR A 113 8.81 -13.38 4.46
C TYR A 113 8.13 -14.26 3.43
N ASN A 114 8.34 -13.94 2.15
CA ASN A 114 7.94 -14.77 1.02
C ASN A 114 6.42 -15.05 0.96
N HIS A 115 5.59 -14.13 1.47
CA HIS A 115 4.15 -14.17 1.33
C HIS A 115 3.73 -13.60 -0.03
N TYR A 116 2.57 -14.03 -0.56
CA TYR A 116 2.05 -13.52 -1.83
C TYR A 116 1.93 -11.98 -1.84
N SER A 117 1.60 -11.36 -0.69
CA SER A 117 1.51 -9.91 -0.54
C SER A 117 2.84 -9.21 -0.78
N ASP A 118 3.97 -9.79 -0.35
CA ASP A 118 5.29 -9.19 -0.58
C ASP A 118 5.64 -9.20 -2.08
N TRP A 119 5.26 -10.27 -2.79
CA TRP A 119 5.40 -10.36 -4.25
C TRP A 119 4.44 -9.39 -4.96
N PHE A 120 3.21 -9.26 -4.49
CA PHE A 120 2.23 -8.32 -5.02
C PHE A 120 2.74 -6.87 -4.94
N TYR A 121 3.20 -6.41 -3.76
CA TYR A 121 3.72 -5.05 -3.62
C TYR A 121 5.01 -4.80 -4.44
N LEU A 122 5.87 -5.81 -4.60
CA LEU A 122 7.01 -5.71 -5.51
C LEU A 122 6.55 -5.58 -6.98
N ALA A 123 5.50 -6.30 -7.37
CA ALA A 123 4.95 -6.21 -8.72
C ALA A 123 4.30 -4.85 -8.99
N GLU A 124 3.54 -4.31 -8.03
CA GLU A 124 2.99 -2.95 -8.07
C GLU A 124 4.10 -1.90 -8.22
N HIS A 125 5.21 -2.05 -7.49
CA HIS A 125 6.37 -1.18 -7.63
C HIS A 125 7.03 -1.25 -9.02
N TYR A 126 7.21 -2.45 -9.56
CA TYR A 126 7.70 -2.60 -10.94
C TYR A 126 6.74 -2.03 -11.96
N PHE A 127 5.42 -2.17 -11.76
CA PHE A 127 4.42 -1.58 -12.64
C PHE A 127 4.47 -0.05 -12.58
N ALA A 128 4.51 0.54 -11.38
CA ALA A 128 4.59 1.98 -11.17
C ALA A 128 5.87 2.61 -11.76
N THR A 129 6.97 1.85 -11.79
CA THR A 129 8.24 2.25 -12.40
C THR A 129 8.36 1.85 -13.89
N ALA A 130 7.25 1.46 -14.52
CA ALA A 130 7.15 1.07 -15.93
C ALA A 130 8.01 -0.15 -16.34
N GLN A 131 8.45 -0.96 -15.38
CA GLN A 131 9.19 -2.20 -15.60
C GLN A 131 8.21 -3.37 -15.80
N TYR A 132 7.35 -3.29 -16.83
CA TYR A 132 6.20 -4.18 -16.99
C TYR A 132 6.58 -5.67 -17.10
N GLY A 133 7.69 -6.01 -17.75
CA GLY A 133 8.16 -7.41 -17.83
C GLY A 133 8.52 -8.00 -16.46
N LEU A 134 9.13 -7.19 -15.58
CA LEU A 134 9.40 -7.61 -14.20
C LEU A 134 8.10 -7.67 -13.39
N ALA A 135 7.18 -6.73 -13.58
CA ALA A 135 5.87 -6.74 -12.94
C ALA A 135 5.11 -8.04 -13.26
N ILE A 136 5.03 -8.42 -14.55
CA ILE A 136 4.38 -9.65 -15.01
C ILE A 136 4.96 -10.90 -14.33
N SER A 137 6.28 -11.06 -14.35
CA SER A 137 6.91 -12.23 -13.73
C SER A 137 6.69 -12.26 -12.21
N THR A 138 6.67 -11.11 -11.56
CA THR A 138 6.45 -10.97 -10.13
C THR A 138 4.99 -11.23 -9.74
N TYR A 139 4.00 -10.76 -10.53
CA TYR A 139 2.58 -11.09 -10.34
C TYR A 139 2.33 -12.59 -10.46
N ARG A 140 2.98 -13.26 -11.42
CA ARG A 140 2.89 -14.72 -11.55
C ARG A 140 3.37 -15.43 -10.28
N THR A 141 4.51 -15.01 -9.73
CA THR A 141 4.99 -15.54 -8.45
C THR A 141 4.01 -15.23 -7.31
N ALA A 142 3.39 -14.06 -7.27
CA ALA A 142 2.34 -13.76 -6.29
C ALA A 142 1.14 -14.71 -6.43
N LEU A 143 0.69 -15.01 -7.66
CA LEU A 143 -0.41 -15.96 -7.91
C LEU A 143 -0.08 -17.40 -7.53
N GLU A 144 1.15 -17.86 -7.79
CA GLU A 144 1.63 -19.20 -7.40
C GLU A 144 1.68 -19.38 -5.88
N ARG A 145 1.87 -18.29 -5.14
CA ARG A 145 1.97 -18.28 -3.67
C ARG A 145 0.67 -17.88 -2.99
N SER A 146 -0.29 -17.38 -3.75
CA SER A 146 -1.63 -17.09 -3.25
C SER A 146 -2.30 -18.42 -2.89
N PRO A 147 -2.88 -18.55 -1.69
CA PRO A 147 -3.67 -19.72 -1.34
C PRO A 147 -4.83 -19.90 -2.33
N THR A 148 -5.03 -21.13 -2.80
CA THR A 148 -6.15 -21.48 -3.70
C THR A 148 -7.50 -21.44 -2.99
N ASP A 149 -7.49 -21.66 -1.67
CA ASP A 149 -8.67 -21.68 -0.80
C ASP A 149 -8.83 -20.34 -0.04
N GLY A 150 -7.97 -19.35 -0.32
CA GLY A 150 -7.93 -18.05 0.35
C GLY A 150 -9.01 -17.07 -0.13
N ASP A 151 -8.99 -15.85 0.43
CA ASP A 151 -9.91 -14.78 0.03
C ASP A 151 -9.78 -14.50 -1.47
N VAL A 152 -10.81 -14.89 -2.23
CA VAL A 152 -10.89 -14.73 -3.70
C VAL A 152 -10.57 -13.29 -4.12
N LYS A 153 -10.81 -12.31 -3.25
CA LYS A 153 -10.51 -10.90 -3.50
C LYS A 153 -9.03 -10.62 -3.73
N ASP A 154 -8.14 -11.21 -2.94
CA ASP A 154 -6.70 -10.98 -3.07
C ASP A 154 -6.19 -11.54 -4.40
N ARG A 155 -6.68 -12.73 -4.79
CA ARG A 155 -6.37 -13.33 -6.08
C ARG A 155 -6.86 -12.47 -7.25
N VAL A 156 -8.10 -11.96 -7.16
CA VAL A 156 -8.66 -11.03 -8.16
C VAL A 156 -7.84 -9.76 -8.26
N GLN A 157 -7.36 -9.21 -7.13
CA GLN A 157 -6.51 -8.03 -7.12
C GLN A 157 -5.17 -8.28 -7.82
N ILE A 158 -4.51 -9.40 -7.56
CA ILE A 158 -3.26 -9.79 -8.23
C ILE A 158 -3.49 -9.97 -9.74
N LEU A 159 -4.59 -10.64 -10.14
CA LEU A 159 -4.93 -10.82 -11.55
C LEU A 159 -5.22 -9.47 -12.25
N ASN A 160 -5.86 -8.52 -11.57
CA ASN A 160 -6.09 -7.17 -12.11
C ASN A 160 -4.80 -6.40 -12.36
N GLY A 161 -3.84 -6.48 -11.43
CA GLY A 161 -2.50 -5.92 -11.63
C GLY A 161 -1.77 -6.61 -12.80
N TYR A 162 -1.88 -7.93 -12.89
CA TYR A 162 -1.30 -8.71 -13.98
C TYR A 162 -1.89 -8.32 -15.35
N ALA A 163 -3.22 -8.24 -15.49
CA ALA A 163 -3.87 -7.83 -16.74
C ALA A 163 -3.39 -6.45 -17.20
N GLN A 164 -3.30 -5.47 -16.28
CA GLN A 164 -2.79 -4.14 -16.59
C GLN A 164 -1.32 -4.18 -17.04
N ALA A 165 -0.47 -4.93 -16.34
CA ALA A 165 0.94 -5.08 -16.70
C ALA A 165 1.11 -5.76 -18.06
N ALA A 166 0.35 -6.82 -18.35
CA ALA A 166 0.34 -7.52 -19.63
C ALA A 166 -0.08 -6.59 -20.77
N TYR A 167 -1.17 -5.83 -20.58
CA TYR A 167 -1.63 -4.87 -21.58
C TYR A 167 -0.61 -3.75 -21.84
N MET A 168 0.03 -3.23 -20.80
CA MET A 168 1.07 -2.20 -20.93
C MET A 168 2.35 -2.74 -21.57
N PHE A 169 2.75 -3.96 -21.24
CA PHE A 169 3.92 -4.64 -21.83
C PHE A 169 3.75 -4.89 -23.32
N SER A 170 2.53 -5.24 -23.76
CA SER A 170 2.17 -5.42 -25.17
C SER A 170 1.84 -4.10 -25.89
N GLU A 171 2.34 -2.96 -25.40
CA GLU A 171 2.10 -1.63 -26.00
C GLU A 171 0.61 -1.31 -26.22
N ARG A 172 -0.26 -1.75 -25.29
CA ARG A 172 -1.72 -1.62 -25.36
C ARG A 172 -2.39 -2.44 -26.48
N GLN A 173 -1.75 -3.50 -26.94
CA GLN A 173 -2.37 -4.48 -27.84
C GLN A 173 -3.08 -5.58 -27.07
N ILE A 174 -4.17 -6.09 -27.64
CA ILE A 174 -4.88 -7.26 -27.12
C ILE A 174 -4.10 -8.52 -27.50
N THR A 175 -3.82 -9.36 -26.51
CA THR A 175 -3.14 -10.66 -26.67
C THR A 175 -4.01 -11.77 -26.07
N ASN A 176 -3.75 -13.03 -26.47
CA ASN A 176 -4.46 -14.17 -25.88
C ASN A 176 -4.20 -14.29 -24.37
N ASP A 177 -2.99 -13.98 -23.90
CA ASP A 177 -2.67 -13.97 -22.46
C ASP A 177 -3.57 -12.97 -21.71
N LEU A 178 -3.78 -11.76 -22.25
CA LEU A 178 -4.67 -10.79 -21.65
C LEU A 178 -6.13 -11.29 -21.61
N VAL A 179 -6.61 -11.90 -22.69
CA VAL A 179 -7.96 -12.49 -22.75
C VAL A 179 -8.13 -13.55 -21.66
N ASP A 180 -7.17 -14.48 -21.55
CA ASP A 180 -7.18 -15.56 -20.55
C ASP A 180 -7.17 -15.02 -19.11
N ILE A 181 -6.40 -13.95 -18.84
CA ILE A 181 -6.37 -13.31 -17.51
C ILE A 181 -7.73 -12.65 -17.22
N VAL A 182 -8.31 -11.92 -18.18
CA VAL A 182 -9.60 -11.24 -18.03
C VAL A 182 -10.72 -12.25 -17.77
N GLU A 183 -10.74 -13.37 -18.49
CA GLU A 183 -11.70 -14.45 -18.26
C GLU A 183 -11.58 -15.04 -16.85
N GLN A 184 -10.35 -15.29 -16.38
CA GLN A 184 -10.13 -15.76 -15.01
C GLN A 184 -10.65 -14.77 -13.97
N ILE A 185 -10.45 -13.47 -14.17
CA ILE A 185 -10.99 -12.44 -13.27
C ILE A 185 -12.52 -12.51 -13.26
N LEU A 186 -13.17 -12.56 -14.41
CA LEU A 186 -14.64 -12.55 -14.51
C LEU A 186 -15.30 -13.84 -13.98
N ILE A 187 -14.59 -14.97 -14.00
CA ILE A 187 -15.04 -16.20 -13.34
C ILE A 187 -15.07 -16.01 -11.81
N LEU A 188 -14.05 -15.35 -11.25
CA LEU A 188 -13.93 -15.13 -9.80
C LEU A 188 -14.81 -13.95 -9.31
N ASP A 189 -14.89 -12.89 -10.11
CA ASP A 189 -15.64 -11.67 -9.85
C ASP A 189 -16.32 -11.17 -11.14
N PRO A 190 -17.56 -11.61 -11.42
CA PRO A 190 -18.31 -11.21 -12.63
C PRO A 190 -18.64 -9.72 -12.71
N LYS A 191 -18.47 -8.97 -11.60
CA LYS A 191 -18.77 -7.53 -11.50
C LYS A 191 -17.48 -6.70 -11.45
N ASN A 192 -16.32 -7.31 -11.72
CA ASN A 192 -15.06 -6.61 -11.69
C ASN A 192 -15.00 -5.54 -12.80
N SER A 193 -15.02 -4.27 -12.41
CA SER A 193 -15.08 -3.15 -13.36
C SER A 193 -13.86 -3.07 -14.28
N SER A 194 -12.67 -3.40 -13.76
CA SER A 194 -11.42 -3.41 -14.54
C SER A 194 -11.47 -4.47 -15.64
N ALA A 195 -11.82 -5.71 -15.29
CA ALA A 195 -11.96 -6.79 -16.28
C ALA A 195 -13.08 -6.52 -17.29
N LEU A 196 -14.24 -6.01 -16.84
CA LEU A 196 -15.31 -5.56 -17.73
C LEU A 196 -14.82 -4.44 -18.68
N GLY A 197 -13.99 -3.52 -18.18
CA GLY A 197 -13.32 -2.50 -18.98
C GLY A 197 -12.49 -3.09 -20.12
N PHE A 198 -11.68 -4.11 -19.82
CA PHE A 198 -10.92 -4.85 -20.84
C PHE A 198 -11.80 -5.57 -21.84
N THR A 199 -12.92 -6.20 -21.42
CA THR A 199 -13.84 -6.83 -22.38
C THR A 199 -14.43 -5.83 -23.38
N GLY A 200 -14.62 -4.58 -22.98
CA GLY A 200 -15.03 -3.52 -23.90
C GLY A 200 -13.94 -3.16 -24.91
N ILE A 201 -12.66 -3.13 -24.49
CA ILE A 201 -11.53 -2.91 -25.41
C ILE A 201 -11.41 -4.07 -26.39
N ILE A 202 -11.51 -5.33 -25.92
CA ILE A 202 -11.47 -6.53 -26.76
C ILE A 202 -12.57 -6.49 -27.82
N ALA A 203 -13.81 -6.18 -27.42
CA ALA A 203 -14.93 -6.06 -28.35
C ALA A 203 -14.75 -4.90 -29.35
N TYR A 204 -14.21 -3.77 -28.89
CA TYR A 204 -13.97 -2.60 -29.75
C TYR A 204 -12.95 -2.90 -30.85
N GLU A 205 -11.84 -3.55 -30.49
CA GLU A 205 -10.80 -3.98 -31.43
C GLU A 205 -11.31 -5.04 -32.42
N ALA A 206 -12.26 -5.88 -32.00
CA ALA A 206 -12.95 -6.83 -32.88
C ALA A 206 -13.99 -6.18 -33.82
N GLY A 207 -14.22 -4.86 -33.71
CA GLY A 207 -15.23 -4.14 -34.49
C GLY A 207 -16.66 -4.31 -33.96
N GLU A 208 -16.83 -4.94 -32.79
CA GLU A 208 -18.13 -5.11 -32.13
C GLU A 208 -18.50 -3.86 -31.31
N ILE A 209 -18.77 -2.76 -32.01
CA ILE A 209 -18.96 -1.44 -31.40
C ILE A 209 -20.06 -1.44 -30.33
N PHE A 210 -21.22 -2.05 -30.62
CA PHE A 210 -22.32 -2.13 -29.64
C PHE A 210 -21.93 -2.92 -28.39
N THR A 211 -21.25 -4.07 -28.57
CA THR A 211 -20.76 -4.88 -27.46
C THR A 211 -19.78 -4.07 -26.61
N ALA A 212 -18.85 -3.36 -27.23
CA ALA A 212 -17.84 -2.55 -26.54
C ALA A 212 -18.47 -1.49 -25.62
N PHE A 213 -19.36 -0.65 -26.15
CA PHE A 213 -20.03 0.38 -25.35
C PHE A 213 -20.93 -0.23 -24.27
N SER A 214 -21.60 -1.36 -24.53
CA SER A 214 -22.39 -2.07 -23.52
C SER A 214 -21.51 -2.58 -22.36
N LYS A 215 -20.32 -3.13 -22.65
CA LYS A 215 -19.38 -3.61 -21.64
C LYS A 215 -18.81 -2.47 -20.80
N TRP A 216 -18.43 -1.35 -21.42
CA TRP A 216 -17.96 -0.17 -20.71
C TRP A 216 -19.05 0.49 -19.85
N ALA A 217 -20.30 0.49 -20.31
CA ALA A 217 -21.43 0.92 -19.52
C ALA A 217 -21.61 0.06 -18.27
N TYR A 218 -21.52 -1.26 -18.43
CA TYR A 218 -21.58 -2.19 -17.31
C TYR A 218 -20.39 -2.01 -16.35
N ALA A 219 -19.17 -1.80 -16.88
CA ALA A 219 -17.98 -1.50 -16.07
C ALA A 219 -18.14 -0.22 -15.23
N LEU A 220 -18.67 0.87 -15.81
CA LEU A 220 -18.98 2.10 -15.08
C LEU A 220 -19.96 1.86 -13.94
N ARG A 221 -20.93 0.97 -14.10
CA ARG A 221 -21.92 0.69 -13.05
C ARG A 221 -21.31 0.08 -11.78
N PHE A 222 -20.22 -0.68 -11.91
CA PHE A 222 -19.58 -1.36 -10.77
C PHE A 222 -18.28 -0.68 -10.31
N SER A 223 -17.73 0.25 -11.09
CA SER A 223 -16.56 1.01 -10.66
C SER A 223 -16.94 2.05 -9.61
N SER A 224 -16.44 1.89 -8.39
CA SER A 224 -16.56 2.88 -7.31
C SER A 224 -15.34 3.82 -7.23
N LEU A 225 -14.23 3.44 -7.89
CA LEU A 225 -12.96 4.15 -7.83
C LEU A 225 -12.93 5.32 -8.81
N GLY A 226 -12.76 6.55 -8.30
CA GLY A 226 -12.75 7.76 -9.12
C GLY A 226 -11.72 7.73 -10.26
N GLN A 227 -10.50 7.26 -9.97
CA GLN A 227 -9.43 7.20 -10.98
C GLN A 227 -9.70 6.18 -12.09
N GLU A 228 -10.26 5.02 -11.74
CA GLU A 228 -10.65 3.99 -12.71
C GLU A 228 -11.77 4.51 -13.61
N ARG A 229 -12.80 5.13 -13.02
CA ARG A 229 -13.91 5.78 -13.76
C ARG A 229 -13.39 6.84 -14.73
N LEU A 230 -12.43 7.68 -14.32
CA LEU A 230 -11.81 8.67 -15.21
C LEU A 230 -11.15 8.01 -16.42
N THR A 231 -10.37 6.95 -16.18
CA THR A 231 -9.70 6.22 -17.26
C THR A 231 -10.71 5.62 -18.22
N LEU A 232 -11.75 4.98 -17.69
CA LEU A 232 -12.81 4.37 -18.50
C LEU A 232 -13.58 5.42 -19.33
N LEU A 233 -13.97 6.55 -18.73
CA LEU A 233 -14.63 7.64 -19.44
C LEU A 233 -13.76 8.25 -20.54
N LYS A 234 -12.45 8.38 -20.31
CA LYS A 234 -11.51 8.81 -21.35
C LYS A 234 -11.44 7.83 -22.51
N THR A 235 -11.35 6.52 -22.22
CA THR A 235 -11.37 5.46 -23.23
C THR A 235 -12.65 5.50 -24.04
N ILE A 236 -13.80 5.58 -23.39
CA ILE A 236 -15.12 5.71 -24.04
C ILE A 236 -15.15 6.94 -24.94
N ASN A 237 -14.77 8.12 -24.42
CA ASN A 237 -14.81 9.37 -25.20
C ASN A 237 -13.89 9.32 -26.44
N GLN A 238 -12.71 8.72 -26.31
CA GLN A 238 -11.80 8.51 -27.43
C GLN A 238 -12.40 7.55 -28.46
N ALA A 239 -12.94 6.42 -28.01
CA ALA A 239 -13.60 5.44 -28.88
C ALA A 239 -14.79 6.05 -29.64
N GLN A 240 -15.61 6.89 -28.99
CA GLN A 240 -16.70 7.61 -29.65
C GLN A 240 -16.20 8.50 -30.79
N LYS A 241 -15.16 9.31 -30.53
CA LYS A 241 -14.57 10.19 -31.53
C LYS A 241 -14.02 9.42 -32.73
N VAL A 242 -13.32 8.32 -32.48
CA VAL A 242 -12.74 7.47 -33.55
C VAL A 242 -13.83 6.78 -34.35
N THR A 243 -14.85 6.21 -33.69
CA THR A 243 -15.99 5.55 -34.34
C THR A 243 -16.72 6.50 -35.28
N GLN A 244 -16.99 7.73 -34.81
CA GLN A 244 -17.65 8.78 -35.60
C GLN A 244 -16.78 9.24 -36.78
N ALA A 245 -15.48 9.47 -36.55
CA ALA A 245 -14.56 9.94 -37.60
C ALA A 245 -14.34 8.89 -38.71
N ASN A 246 -14.21 7.62 -38.33
CA ASN A 246 -13.91 6.53 -39.27
C ASN A 246 -15.17 5.94 -39.93
N LYS A 247 -16.37 6.44 -39.59
CA LYS A 247 -17.66 5.90 -40.06
C LYS A 247 -17.71 4.37 -39.95
N MET A 248 -17.15 3.81 -38.86
CA MET A 248 -17.20 2.37 -38.63
C MET A 248 -18.67 1.94 -38.62
N PRO A 249 -19.04 0.77 -39.18
CA PRO A 249 -20.43 0.31 -39.10
C PRO A 249 -20.85 0.23 -37.64
N HIS A 250 -21.79 1.08 -37.26
CA HIS A 250 -22.35 1.13 -35.92
C HIS A 250 -23.83 1.49 -36.04
N ASP A 251 -24.61 0.99 -35.08
CA ASP A 251 -25.92 1.57 -34.81
C ASP A 251 -25.68 2.92 -34.11
N ASP A 252 -26.27 4.02 -34.58
CA ASP A 252 -26.15 5.33 -33.91
C ASP A 252 -26.54 5.24 -32.42
N SER A 253 -27.45 4.32 -32.09
CA SER A 253 -27.88 3.99 -30.73
C SER A 253 -26.73 3.45 -29.85
N SER A 254 -25.74 2.77 -30.45
CA SER A 254 -24.60 2.16 -29.73
C SER A 254 -23.61 3.21 -29.21
N VAL A 255 -23.36 4.26 -29.98
CA VAL A 255 -22.43 5.35 -29.63
C VAL A 255 -23.10 6.35 -28.69
N GLN A 256 -24.42 6.56 -28.84
CA GLN A 256 -25.22 7.39 -27.93
C GLN A 256 -25.53 6.72 -26.59
N MET A 257 -25.37 5.38 -26.48
CA MET A 257 -25.64 4.64 -25.24
C MET A 257 -24.85 5.16 -24.04
N LEU A 258 -23.65 5.68 -24.27
CA LEU A 258 -22.79 6.25 -23.24
C LEU A 258 -22.63 7.75 -23.44
N ASP A 259 -23.55 8.51 -22.88
CA ASP A 259 -23.40 9.96 -22.85
C ASP A 259 -22.24 10.36 -21.93
N THR A 260 -21.19 10.94 -22.56
CA THR A 260 -20.01 11.47 -21.87
C THR A 260 -20.04 12.99 -21.69
N THR A 261 -21.16 13.64 -22.00
CA THR A 261 -21.36 15.09 -21.91
C THR A 261 -22.03 15.52 -20.62
N HIS A 262 -22.99 14.74 -20.11
CA HIS A 262 -23.65 15.00 -18.82
C HIS A 262 -22.95 14.23 -17.70
N ILE A 263 -21.85 14.81 -17.21
CA ILE A 263 -21.02 14.24 -16.14
C ILE A 263 -20.81 15.31 -15.07
N VAL A 264 -21.05 14.94 -13.82
CA VAL A 264 -20.80 15.82 -12.67
C VAL A 264 -19.55 15.34 -11.92
N TYR A 265 -18.53 16.20 -11.90
CA TYR A 265 -17.28 15.97 -11.16
C TYR A 265 -17.34 16.65 -9.80
N LEU A 266 -17.11 15.90 -8.72
CA LEU A 266 -17.23 16.36 -7.33
C LEU A 266 -15.95 16.05 -6.54
N ASN A 267 -15.59 16.95 -5.63
CA ASN A 267 -14.62 16.68 -4.57
C ASN A 267 -15.27 17.01 -3.22
N LEU A 268 -15.14 16.10 -2.26
CA LEU A 268 -15.63 16.32 -0.90
C LEU A 268 -14.55 17.05 -0.10
N ALA A 269 -14.90 18.20 0.46
CA ALA A 269 -14.05 18.90 1.42
C ALA A 269 -14.40 18.42 2.83
N ILE A 270 -13.71 17.36 3.25
CA ILE A 270 -13.84 16.75 4.58
C ILE A 270 -12.90 17.49 5.55
N PRO A 271 -13.37 17.96 6.71
CA PRO A 271 -12.52 18.59 7.72
C PRO A 271 -11.45 17.63 8.26
N GLU A 272 -10.20 18.09 8.37
CA GLU A 272 -9.06 17.28 8.83
C GLU A 272 -9.09 16.95 10.32
N ASP A 273 -9.82 17.75 11.11
CA ASP A 273 -9.95 17.64 12.56
C ASP A 273 -10.96 16.56 12.99
N VAL A 274 -11.71 15.98 12.05
CA VAL A 274 -12.74 14.98 12.35
C VAL A 274 -12.21 13.56 12.15
N ALA A 275 -12.18 12.80 13.25
CA ALA A 275 -11.81 11.39 13.22
C ALA A 275 -12.93 10.54 12.59
N LEU A 276 -12.77 10.21 11.30
CA LEU A 276 -13.64 9.26 10.59
C LEU A 276 -13.10 7.83 10.72
N THR A 277 -14.00 6.86 10.89
CA THR A 277 -13.63 5.44 10.92
C THR A 277 -13.49 4.89 9.50
N GLN A 278 -12.67 3.85 9.31
CA GLN A 278 -12.49 3.18 8.01
C GLN A 278 -13.77 2.55 7.44
N ASP A 279 -14.82 2.44 8.25
CA ASP A 279 -16.14 1.96 7.85
C ASP A 279 -17.10 3.08 7.45
N THR A 280 -16.63 4.33 7.47
CA THR A 280 -17.38 5.46 6.94
C THR A 280 -17.56 5.32 5.43
N VAL A 281 -18.78 5.59 4.97
CA VAL A 281 -19.15 5.60 3.57
C VAL A 281 -19.97 6.85 3.29
N PHE A 282 -19.68 7.51 2.17
CA PHE A 282 -20.47 8.61 1.66
C PHE A 282 -21.37 8.12 0.52
N LEU A 283 -22.66 8.41 0.62
CA LEU A 283 -23.61 8.26 -0.45
C LEU A 283 -23.76 9.63 -1.12
N VAL A 284 -23.18 9.78 -2.30
CA VAL A 284 -23.20 11.01 -3.08
C VAL A 284 -24.23 10.85 -4.18
N TYR A 285 -25.21 11.76 -4.25
CA TYR A 285 -26.30 11.61 -5.20
C TYR A 285 -26.80 12.94 -5.75
N ALA A 286 -27.29 12.89 -6.99
CA ALA A 286 -27.98 13.97 -7.66
C ALA A 286 -29.50 13.79 -7.56
N LYS A 287 -30.21 14.87 -7.28
CA LYS A 287 -31.67 14.93 -7.16
C LYS A 287 -32.22 16.13 -7.93
N VAL A 288 -33.46 16.01 -8.36
CA VAL A 288 -34.29 17.09 -8.90
C VAL A 288 -35.61 17.12 -8.14
N ASP A 289 -36.27 18.28 -8.10
CA ASP A 289 -37.50 18.47 -7.29
C ASP A 289 -38.68 17.65 -7.82
N GLU A 290 -38.72 17.39 -9.13
CA GLU A 290 -39.80 16.67 -9.79
C GLU A 290 -39.85 15.18 -9.41
N LEU A 291 -38.75 14.64 -8.87
CA LEU A 291 -38.62 13.21 -8.56
C LEU A 291 -38.36 12.97 -7.06
N PRO A 292 -39.09 12.05 -6.42
CA PRO A 292 -38.90 11.75 -5.01
C PRO A 292 -37.58 10.99 -4.72
N TYR A 293 -36.98 10.38 -5.74
CA TYR A 293 -35.77 9.57 -5.64
C TYR A 293 -34.59 10.25 -6.37
N PRO A 294 -33.33 9.95 -5.99
CA PRO A 294 -32.16 10.41 -6.72
C PRO A 294 -32.12 9.88 -8.16
N ILE A 295 -31.63 10.71 -9.08
CA ILE A 295 -31.46 10.34 -10.51
C ILE A 295 -30.09 9.75 -10.81
N SER A 296 -29.10 10.01 -9.95
CA SER A 296 -27.74 9.47 -10.06
C SER A 296 -27.18 9.32 -8.66
N ILE A 297 -26.59 8.16 -8.33
CA ILE A 297 -26.18 7.84 -6.96
C ILE A 297 -24.95 6.94 -6.93
N GLN A 298 -23.99 7.29 -6.07
CA GLN A 298 -22.80 6.50 -5.83
C GLN A 298 -22.54 6.29 -4.34
N LYS A 299 -22.06 5.08 -4.04
CA LYS A 299 -21.52 4.71 -2.75
C LYS A 299 -20.00 4.86 -2.80
N VAL A 300 -19.46 5.80 -2.03
CA VAL A 300 -18.05 6.18 -2.04
C VAL A 300 -17.43 5.85 -0.67
N PRO A 301 -16.55 4.84 -0.58
CA PRO A 301 -15.78 4.55 0.62
C PRO A 301 -14.91 5.73 1.07
N LEU A 302 -14.57 5.80 2.37
CA LEU A 302 -13.72 6.87 2.91
C LEU A 302 -12.38 7.05 2.17
N HIS A 303 -11.73 5.95 1.77
CA HIS A 303 -10.45 6.03 1.06
C HIS A 303 -10.57 6.70 -0.32
N ASP A 304 -11.72 6.55 -0.99
CA ASP A 304 -12.00 7.15 -2.29
C ASP A 304 -12.55 8.58 -2.17
N ALA A 305 -13.11 8.92 -1.02
CA ALA A 305 -13.76 10.21 -0.79
C ALA A 305 -12.81 11.42 -0.90
N GLN A 306 -11.50 11.19 -0.75
CA GLN A 306 -10.45 12.21 -0.97
C GLN A 306 -10.17 12.46 -2.45
N GLY A 307 -10.55 11.52 -3.32
CA GLY A 307 -10.42 11.63 -4.77
C GLY A 307 -11.54 12.43 -5.43
N THR A 308 -11.56 12.39 -6.77
CA THR A 308 -12.66 12.95 -7.55
C THR A 308 -13.77 11.91 -7.69
N ILE A 309 -14.97 12.28 -7.27
CA ILE A 309 -16.22 11.50 -7.39
C ILE A 309 -16.90 11.95 -8.69
N ILE A 310 -17.43 10.99 -9.47
CA ILE A 310 -17.84 11.26 -10.86
C ILE A 310 -19.19 10.64 -11.12
N LEU A 311 -20.25 11.45 -10.97
CA LEU A 311 -21.61 11.03 -11.27
C LEU A 311 -21.84 11.07 -12.79
N THR A 312 -22.41 9.99 -13.30
CA THR A 312 -22.68 9.75 -14.72
C THR A 312 -24.11 9.24 -14.88
N ASN A 313 -24.54 9.13 -16.15
CA ASN A 313 -25.81 8.50 -16.49
C ASN A 313 -25.88 7.02 -16.18
N MET A 314 -24.75 6.33 -15.91
CA MET A 314 -24.76 4.90 -15.54
C MET A 314 -25.07 4.65 -14.06
N ASP A 315 -25.12 5.71 -13.26
CA ASP A 315 -25.36 5.64 -11.82
C ASP A 315 -26.85 5.82 -11.47
N TYR A 316 -27.74 5.57 -12.43
CA TYR A 316 -29.18 5.76 -12.26
C TYR A 316 -29.76 4.82 -11.20
N MET A 317 -30.71 5.32 -10.42
CA MET A 317 -31.51 4.51 -9.52
C MET A 317 -32.78 3.96 -10.21
N ILE A 318 -33.32 4.72 -11.17
CA ILE A 318 -34.50 4.36 -11.96
C ILE A 318 -34.11 4.42 -13.44
N GLU A 319 -34.36 3.34 -14.17
CA GLU A 319 -34.06 3.27 -15.59
C GLU A 319 -34.82 4.35 -16.37
N GLY A 320 -34.14 5.03 -17.29
CA GLY A 320 -34.73 6.09 -18.12
C GLY A 320 -34.85 7.46 -17.45
N LYS A 321 -34.27 7.68 -16.26
CA LYS A 321 -34.07 9.02 -15.66
C LYS A 321 -32.62 9.21 -15.25
N THR A 322 -31.92 10.09 -15.96
CA THR A 322 -30.47 10.27 -15.89
C THR A 322 -30.10 11.75 -15.81
N LEU A 323 -28.79 12.07 -15.73
CA LEU A 323 -28.32 13.45 -15.73
C LEU A 323 -28.56 14.15 -17.07
N ALA A 324 -28.70 13.40 -18.18
CA ALA A 324 -28.98 13.95 -19.51
C ALA A 324 -30.37 14.57 -19.63
N ASP A 325 -31.31 14.14 -18.81
CA ASP A 325 -32.70 14.59 -18.88
C ASP A 325 -32.90 15.98 -18.24
N PHE A 326 -31.89 16.50 -17.53
CA PHE A 326 -32.00 17.71 -16.73
C PHE A 326 -30.77 18.60 -16.95
N SER A 327 -31.00 19.91 -17.16
CA SER A 327 -29.89 20.86 -17.29
C SER A 327 -29.17 21.10 -15.96
N ASN A 328 -29.93 21.07 -14.86
CA ASN A 328 -29.46 21.39 -13.53
C ASN A 328 -29.96 20.36 -12.51
N VAL A 329 -29.15 20.09 -11.48
CA VAL A 329 -29.44 19.13 -10.40
C VAL A 329 -28.94 19.65 -9.06
N ASP A 330 -29.51 19.15 -7.98
CA ASP A 330 -29.01 19.33 -6.63
C ASP A 330 -28.17 18.12 -6.20
N ILE A 331 -27.02 18.36 -5.61
CA ILE A 331 -26.13 17.33 -5.08
C ILE A 331 -26.28 17.27 -3.58
N PHE A 332 -26.38 16.04 -3.07
CA PHE A 332 -26.40 15.76 -1.65
C PHE A 332 -25.35 14.71 -1.32
N VAL A 333 -24.74 14.87 -0.14
CA VAL A 333 -23.76 13.94 0.42
C VAL A 333 -24.31 13.46 1.75
N ARG A 334 -24.61 12.16 1.82
CA ARG A 334 -25.07 11.50 3.05
C ARG A 334 -23.94 10.63 3.60
N MET A 335 -23.60 10.81 4.86
CA MET A 335 -22.63 9.97 5.56
C MET A 335 -23.34 8.83 6.30
N SER A 336 -22.80 7.63 6.17
CA SER A 336 -23.32 6.37 6.71
C SER A 336 -22.16 5.44 7.06
N THR A 337 -22.43 4.29 7.68
CA THR A 337 -21.44 3.24 7.96
C THR A 337 -21.62 2.04 7.02
N LYS A 338 -20.57 1.24 6.79
CA LYS A 338 -20.67 0.01 5.97
C LYS A 338 -21.73 -0.97 6.44
N HIS A 339 -22.12 -0.93 7.72
CA HIS A 339 -23.06 -1.86 8.35
C HIS A 339 -24.51 -1.38 8.29
N ASP A 340 -24.74 -0.15 7.83
CA ASP A 340 -26.07 0.39 7.66
C ASP A 340 -26.81 -0.39 6.56
N GLN A 341 -27.93 -1.02 6.92
CA GLN A 341 -28.68 -1.90 6.01
C GLN A 341 -29.46 -1.12 4.93
N LYS A 342 -29.69 0.18 5.11
CA LYS A 342 -30.44 1.02 4.15
C LYS A 342 -29.53 2.11 3.59
N ALA A 343 -29.61 2.35 2.28
CA ALA A 343 -28.96 3.51 1.67
C ALA A 343 -29.53 4.86 2.19
N SER A 344 -30.72 4.85 2.79
CA SER A 344 -31.31 6.02 3.44
C SER A 344 -30.91 6.20 4.90
N SER A 345 -30.30 5.20 5.55
CA SER A 345 -29.69 5.43 6.87
C SER A 345 -28.44 6.29 6.71
N GLY A 346 -28.32 7.30 7.56
CA GLY A 346 -27.22 8.25 7.51
C GLY A 346 -27.69 9.70 7.56
N ARG A 347 -26.76 10.59 7.88
CA ARG A 347 -27.00 12.03 8.01
C ARG A 347 -26.55 12.75 6.74
N ILE A 348 -27.34 13.72 6.27
CA ILE A 348 -26.87 14.63 5.21
C ILE A 348 -25.81 15.54 5.82
N VAL A 349 -24.61 15.49 5.24
CA VAL A 349 -23.43 16.21 5.70
C VAL A 349 -22.94 17.21 4.66
N GLY A 350 -23.50 17.23 3.45
CA GLY A 350 -23.14 18.21 2.44
C GLY A 350 -24.24 18.35 1.41
N GLU A 351 -24.36 19.56 0.86
CA GLU A 351 -25.27 19.88 -0.22
C GLU A 351 -24.66 20.91 -1.16
N LEU A 352 -25.08 20.87 -2.42
CA LEU A 352 -24.75 21.85 -3.42
C LEU A 352 -25.91 21.96 -4.40
N LEU A 353 -26.55 23.13 -4.45
CA LEU A 353 -27.79 23.31 -5.18
C LEU A 353 -27.56 23.85 -6.59
N ASN A 354 -28.47 23.51 -7.50
CA ASN A 354 -28.61 24.07 -8.84
C ASN A 354 -27.32 24.03 -9.67
N ILE A 355 -26.63 22.89 -9.67
CA ILE A 355 -25.43 22.71 -10.48
C ILE A 355 -25.79 22.23 -11.87
N SER A 356 -25.05 22.70 -12.88
CA SER A 356 -25.24 22.22 -14.25
C SER A 356 -24.66 20.82 -14.44
N THR A 357 -25.42 19.96 -15.11
CA THR A 357 -25.04 18.57 -15.43
C THR A 357 -24.00 18.47 -16.55
N GLN A 358 -23.80 19.54 -17.32
CA GLN A 358 -22.83 19.61 -18.43
C GLN A 358 -21.56 20.42 -18.07
N ALA A 359 -21.45 20.87 -16.82
CA ALA A 359 -20.34 21.70 -16.41
C ALA A 359 -19.03 20.90 -16.42
N GLN A 360 -18.10 21.27 -17.31
CA GLN A 360 -16.76 20.68 -17.40
C GLN A 360 -15.81 21.22 -16.30
N LYS A 361 -16.27 21.28 -15.06
CA LYS A 361 -15.47 21.71 -13.90
C LYS A 361 -15.73 20.80 -12.71
N LYS A 362 -14.76 20.75 -11.80
CA LYS A 362 -14.92 20.05 -10.51
C LYS A 362 -15.66 20.96 -9.54
N PHE A 363 -16.76 20.49 -8.99
CA PHE A 363 -17.46 21.17 -7.90
C PHE A 363 -16.93 20.69 -6.56
N ARG A 364 -16.85 21.61 -5.61
CA ARG A 364 -16.46 21.32 -4.22
C ARG A 364 -17.73 21.24 -3.38
N VAL A 365 -17.92 20.13 -2.67
CA VAL A 365 -19.00 19.98 -1.69
C VAL A 365 -18.40 20.04 -0.31
N ASN A 366 -18.79 21.04 0.48
CA ASN A 366 -18.32 21.17 1.86
C ASN A 366 -19.04 20.15 2.74
N VAL A 367 -18.26 19.34 3.46
CA VAL A 367 -18.79 18.35 4.39
C VAL A 367 -18.81 18.95 5.79
N VAL A 368 -19.99 19.02 6.39
CA VAL A 368 -20.25 19.49 7.75
C VAL A 368 -20.54 18.28 8.62
N LEU A 369 -19.63 17.97 9.54
CA LEU A 369 -19.67 16.82 10.42
C LEU A 369 -20.05 17.21 11.84
#